data_AF-A0A399HTX6-F1
#
_entry.id   AF-A0A399HTX6-F1
#
_cell.length_a   1.000
_cell.length_b   1.000
_cell.length_c   1.000
_cell.angle_alpha   90.00
_cell.angle_beta   90.00
_cell.angle_gamma   90.00
#
_symmetry.space_group_name_H-M   'P 1'
#
loop_
_entity.id
_entity.type
_entity.pdbx_description
1 polymer ?
#
loop_
_entity_poly.entity_id
_entity_poly.type
_entity_poly.pdbx_seq_one_letter_code
_entity_poly.pdbx_strand_id
1 'polypeptide(L)'
;MNTLDSIHALATFSCNHAWQQLPHMGVRPPQQEVDDYIALWRYVGHVIGTPTDFFATTSQAKAIMESLSYNELHITPSSLVVGHNFVEALKDLPPVNISAGFIEAGSRRLNGDDICDQLGMGRPGWYHYACFNGHCWLVVALATAQHWIPSFEAWSIQFCREVLHNSIIHSKYGLKGGSLLDFKYVPDGRITGCEKNDRLDGDHMWFYERPLELLYFIVFCGGCLAMIGSASIAACLLLGFVPYSVALLGMK
;
A
#
# COMPACT_ATOMS: atom_id res chain seq x y z
N MET A 1 -24.17 9.80 7.93
CA MET A 1 -23.68 8.55 7.33
C MET A 1 -24.87 7.62 7.21
N ASN A 2 -25.26 7.29 5.98
CA ASN A 2 -26.36 6.36 5.75
C ASN A 2 -25.83 4.91 5.74
N THR A 3 -26.72 3.92 5.61
CA THR A 3 -26.38 2.49 5.60
C THR A 3 -25.48 2.09 4.43
N LEU A 4 -25.69 2.66 3.24
CA LEU A 4 -24.85 2.36 2.07
C LEU A 4 -23.44 2.91 2.27
N ASP A 5 -23.30 4.13 2.79
CA ASP A 5 -22.01 4.74 3.11
C ASP A 5 -21.22 3.88 4.12
N SER A 6 -21.93 3.28 5.10
CA SER A 6 -21.29 2.42 6.11
C SER A 6 -20.84 1.08 5.57
N ILE A 7 -21.61 0.48 4.66
CA ILE A 7 -21.22 -0.72 3.93
C ILE A 7 -20.03 -0.40 3.01
N HIS A 8 -20.06 0.73 2.31
CA HIS A 8 -19.00 1.12 1.39
C HIS A 8 -17.69 1.38 2.11
N ALA A 9 -17.70 2.16 3.20
CA ALA A 9 -16.52 2.35 4.03
C ALA A 9 -15.96 1.01 4.53
N LEU A 10 -16.81 0.13 5.07
CA LEU A 10 -16.36 -1.19 5.54
C LEU A 10 -15.73 -2.00 4.41
N ALA A 11 -16.37 -2.05 3.23
CA ALA A 11 -15.83 -2.74 2.05
C ALA A 11 -14.49 -2.16 1.59
N THR A 12 -14.33 -0.83 1.53
CA THR A 12 -13.06 -0.20 1.15
C THR A 12 -11.94 -0.59 2.11
N PHE A 13 -12.19 -0.58 3.42
CA PHE A 13 -11.16 -0.90 4.42
C PHE A 13 -10.91 -2.41 4.58
N SER A 14 -11.90 -3.27 4.37
CA SER A 14 -11.76 -4.72 4.55
C SER A 14 -11.41 -5.48 3.28
N CYS A 15 -11.91 -5.03 2.12
CA CYS A 15 -11.86 -5.82 0.89
C CYS A 15 -10.70 -5.39 -0.02
N ASN A 16 -10.42 -4.08 -0.12
CA ASN A 16 -9.41 -3.58 -1.07
C ASN A 16 -8.02 -4.16 -0.77
N HIS A 17 -7.67 -4.39 0.50
CA HIS A 17 -6.41 -5.02 0.86
C HIS A 17 -6.24 -6.40 0.21
N ALA A 18 -7.25 -7.27 0.31
CA ALA A 18 -7.19 -8.64 -0.18
C ALA A 18 -7.24 -8.74 -1.71
N TRP A 19 -8.04 -7.90 -2.37
CA TRP A 19 -8.35 -8.06 -3.81
C TRP A 19 -7.81 -6.96 -4.73
N GLN A 20 -7.30 -5.85 -4.19
CA GLN A 20 -6.72 -4.77 -4.99
C GLN A 20 -5.30 -4.45 -4.56
N GLN A 21 -5.10 -3.93 -3.35
CA GLN A 21 -3.84 -3.32 -2.93
C GLN A 21 -2.71 -4.35 -2.80
N LEU A 22 -2.89 -5.44 -2.03
CA LEU A 22 -1.85 -6.47 -1.91
C LEU A 22 -1.54 -7.13 -3.27
N PRO A 23 -2.53 -7.53 -4.10
CA PRO A 23 -2.24 -8.03 -5.45
C PRO A 23 -1.46 -7.04 -6.33
N HIS A 24 -1.76 -5.74 -6.27
CA HIS A 24 -1.04 -4.71 -7.04
C HIS A 24 0.40 -4.50 -6.54
N MET A 25 0.66 -4.82 -5.26
CA MET A 25 2.01 -4.88 -4.68
C MET A 25 2.71 -6.23 -4.90
N GLY A 26 2.02 -7.23 -5.47
CA GLY A 26 2.57 -8.55 -5.77
C GLY A 26 2.35 -9.61 -4.69
N VAL A 27 1.60 -9.30 -3.62
CA VAL A 27 1.26 -10.24 -2.55
C VAL A 27 -0.12 -10.84 -2.80
N ARG A 28 -0.23 -12.17 -2.70
CA ARG A 28 -1.51 -12.89 -2.80
C ARG A 28 -1.69 -13.77 -1.56
N PRO A 29 -2.46 -13.31 -0.56
CA PRO A 29 -2.69 -14.11 0.63
C PRO A 29 -3.43 -15.42 0.28
N PRO A 30 -3.14 -16.54 0.98
CA PRO A 30 -3.95 -17.75 0.92
C PRO A 30 -5.42 -17.47 1.25
N GLN A 31 -6.33 -18.26 0.68
CA GLN A 31 -7.77 -18.08 0.89
C GLN A 31 -8.16 -18.10 2.38
N GLN A 32 -7.51 -18.93 3.20
CA GLN A 32 -7.75 -19.00 4.64
C GLN A 32 -7.44 -17.66 5.33
N GLU A 33 -6.33 -17.02 5.01
CA GLU A 33 -5.99 -15.70 5.58
C GLU A 33 -7.01 -14.63 5.18
N VAL A 34 -7.53 -14.70 3.94
CA VAL A 34 -8.60 -13.82 3.48
C VAL A 34 -9.90 -14.07 4.26
N ASP A 35 -10.25 -15.34 4.50
CA ASP A 35 -11.45 -15.70 5.27
C ASP A 35 -11.36 -15.19 6.72
N ASP A 36 -10.20 -15.36 7.37
CA ASP A 36 -9.94 -14.87 8.73
C ASP A 36 -9.95 -13.33 8.80
N TYR A 37 -9.35 -12.65 7.80
CA TYR A 37 -9.33 -11.20 7.72
C TYR A 37 -10.73 -10.60 7.54
N ILE A 38 -11.55 -11.19 6.67
CA ILE A 38 -12.95 -10.76 6.49
C ILE A 38 -13.78 -11.07 7.74
N ALA A 39 -13.53 -12.18 8.44
CA ALA A 39 -14.19 -12.46 9.71
C ALA A 39 -13.87 -11.39 10.79
N LEU A 40 -12.62 -10.94 10.88
CA LEU A 40 -12.22 -9.83 11.74
C LEU A 40 -12.98 -8.55 11.39
N TRP A 41 -13.02 -8.18 10.11
CA TRP A 41 -13.72 -6.96 9.68
C TRP A 41 -15.23 -7.05 9.81
N ARG A 42 -15.82 -8.24 9.69
CA ARG A 42 -17.23 -8.47 10.04
C ARG A 42 -17.49 -8.16 11.51
N TYR A 43 -16.58 -8.55 12.42
CA TYR A 43 -16.68 -8.17 13.82
C TYR A 43 -16.55 -6.66 14.02
N VAL A 44 -15.59 -6.01 13.35
CA VAL A 44 -15.48 -4.53 13.37
C VAL A 44 -16.77 -3.87 12.89
N GLY A 45 -17.35 -4.37 11.79
CA GLY A 45 -18.66 -3.94 11.27
C GLY A 45 -19.76 -4.03 12.31
N HIS A 46 -19.85 -5.15 13.02
CA HIS A 46 -20.80 -5.32 14.13
C HIS A 46 -20.58 -4.27 15.24
N VAL A 47 -19.33 -4.01 15.64
CA VAL A 47 -19.00 -3.05 16.69
C VAL A 47 -19.36 -1.61 16.29
N ILE A 48 -19.18 -1.23 15.03
CA ILE A 48 -19.48 0.12 14.53
C ILE A 48 -20.93 0.28 14.01
N GLY A 49 -21.75 -0.78 14.08
CA GLY A 49 -23.16 -0.75 13.66
C GLY A 49 -23.39 -0.81 12.15
N THR A 50 -22.42 -1.28 11.36
CA THR A 50 -22.58 -1.54 9.92
C THR A 50 -23.28 -2.89 9.69
N PRO A 51 -24.24 -3.02 8.75
CA PRO A 51 -24.82 -4.32 8.41
C PRO A 51 -23.77 -5.34 7.96
N THR A 52 -23.76 -6.50 8.61
CA THR A 52 -22.72 -7.51 8.42
C THR A 52 -23.06 -8.62 7.42
N ASP A 53 -24.31 -8.68 6.95
CA ASP A 53 -24.78 -9.76 6.06
C ASP A 53 -24.04 -9.78 4.71
N PHE A 54 -23.63 -8.59 4.23
CA PHE A 54 -22.80 -8.45 3.02
C PHE A 54 -21.38 -9.00 3.18
N PHE A 55 -20.96 -9.26 4.42
CA PHE A 55 -19.62 -9.76 4.78
C PHE A 55 -19.71 -11.15 5.44
N ALA A 56 -20.84 -11.84 5.32
CA ALA A 56 -21.02 -13.16 5.94
C ALA A 56 -20.09 -14.22 5.32
N THR A 57 -19.73 -14.08 4.04
CA THR A 57 -18.70 -14.87 3.37
C THR A 57 -17.72 -13.97 2.62
N THR A 58 -16.53 -14.49 2.30
CA THR A 58 -15.56 -13.80 1.43
C THR A 58 -16.09 -13.57 0.02
N SER A 59 -16.90 -14.49 -0.51
CA SER A 59 -17.56 -14.31 -1.81
C SER A 59 -18.54 -13.14 -1.81
N GLN A 60 -19.34 -12.98 -0.74
CA GLN A 60 -20.25 -11.85 -0.59
C GLN A 60 -19.50 -10.54 -0.37
N ALA A 61 -18.46 -10.55 0.48
CA ALA A 61 -17.62 -9.38 0.74
C ALA A 61 -16.93 -8.88 -0.55
N LYS A 62 -16.45 -9.80 -1.39
CA LYS A 62 -15.88 -9.47 -2.70
C LYS A 62 -16.95 -8.93 -3.66
N ALA A 63 -18.12 -9.58 -3.74
CA ALA A 63 -19.19 -9.16 -4.62
C ALA A 63 -19.70 -7.75 -4.29
N ILE A 64 -19.84 -7.40 -3.00
CA ILE A 64 -20.25 -6.05 -2.61
C ILE A 64 -19.16 -5.01 -2.92
N MET A 65 -17.88 -5.33 -2.68
CA MET A 65 -16.76 -4.46 -3.05
C MET A 65 -16.74 -4.17 -4.55
N GLU A 66 -16.86 -5.21 -5.39
CA GLU A 66 -16.89 -5.06 -6.86
C GLU A 66 -18.11 -4.26 -7.32
N SER A 67 -19.28 -4.51 -6.72
CA SER A 67 -20.52 -3.78 -7.04
C SER A 67 -20.39 -2.29 -6.71
N LEU A 68 -19.85 -1.95 -5.54
CA LEU A 68 -19.64 -0.56 -5.11
C LEU A 68 -18.56 0.13 -5.96
N SER A 69 -17.44 -0.55 -6.21
CA SER A 69 -16.36 0.00 -7.04
C SER A 69 -16.82 0.29 -8.46
N TYR A 70 -17.75 -0.49 -8.99
CA TYR A 70 -18.30 -0.27 -10.33
C TYR A 70 -19.36 0.85 -10.38
N ASN A 71 -20.23 0.92 -9.38
CA ASN A 71 -21.41 1.81 -9.43
C ASN A 71 -21.22 3.15 -8.69
N GLU A 72 -20.34 3.21 -7.70
CA GLU A 72 -20.20 4.39 -6.81
C GLU A 72 -18.89 5.16 -7.01
N LEU A 73 -17.98 4.65 -7.84
CA LEU A 73 -16.67 5.26 -8.07
C LEU A 73 -16.78 6.44 -9.05
N HIS A 74 -17.18 7.59 -8.51
CA HIS A 74 -17.27 8.85 -9.26
C HIS A 74 -16.42 9.94 -8.62
N ILE A 75 -15.56 10.56 -9.42
CA ILE A 75 -14.76 11.70 -8.98
C ILE A 75 -15.62 12.96 -8.96
N THR A 76 -15.63 13.63 -7.82
CA THR A 76 -16.37 14.88 -7.60
C THR A 76 -15.41 16.04 -7.36
N PRO A 77 -15.84 17.31 -7.46
CA PRO A 77 -15.01 18.45 -7.06
C PRO A 77 -14.43 18.32 -5.65
N SER A 78 -15.20 17.77 -4.70
CA SER A 78 -14.72 17.48 -3.34
C SER A 78 -13.63 16.41 -3.32
N SER A 79 -13.69 15.42 -4.21
CA SER A 79 -12.65 14.39 -4.33
C SER A 79 -11.29 14.98 -4.71
N LEU A 80 -11.25 16.01 -5.57
CA LEU A 80 -9.99 16.70 -5.91
C LEU A 80 -9.40 17.42 -4.70
N VAL A 81 -10.24 18.09 -3.91
CA VAL A 81 -9.80 18.79 -2.69
C VAL A 81 -9.29 17.79 -1.66
N VAL A 82 -9.99 16.68 -1.44
CA VAL A 82 -9.54 15.62 -0.52
C VAL A 82 -8.23 14.98 -1.02
N GLY A 83 -8.11 14.73 -2.32
CA GLY A 83 -6.88 14.18 -2.91
C GLY A 83 -5.67 15.10 -2.73
N HIS A 84 -5.83 16.40 -2.99
CA HIS A 84 -4.81 17.41 -2.72
C HIS A 84 -4.43 17.44 -1.24
N ASN A 85 -5.43 17.51 -0.36
CA ASN A 85 -5.21 17.60 1.09
C ASN A 85 -4.53 16.35 1.65
N PHE A 86 -4.82 15.17 1.10
CA PHE A 86 -4.14 13.93 1.46
C PHE A 86 -2.64 13.98 1.15
N VAL A 87 -2.25 14.46 -0.04
CA VAL A 87 -0.84 14.59 -0.43
C VAL A 87 -0.14 15.65 0.43
N GLU A 88 -0.76 16.83 0.60
CA GLU A 88 -0.17 17.92 1.38
C GLU A 88 0.01 17.57 2.86
N ALA A 89 -0.95 16.87 3.46
CA ALA A 89 -0.90 16.50 4.88
C ALA A 89 0.15 15.41 5.18
N LEU A 90 0.47 14.57 4.21
CA LEU A 90 1.39 13.44 4.40
C LEU A 90 2.80 13.70 3.89
N LYS A 91 2.96 14.53 2.85
CA LYS A 91 4.29 14.82 2.32
C LYS A 91 5.14 15.44 3.43
N ASP A 92 6.38 15.01 3.51
CA ASP A 92 7.40 15.57 4.38
C ASP A 92 7.03 15.55 5.88
N LEU A 93 6.05 14.72 6.26
CA LEU A 93 5.60 14.59 7.65
C LEU A 93 6.63 13.77 8.46
N PRO A 94 7.23 14.33 9.52
CA PRO A 94 8.14 13.59 10.37
C PRO A 94 7.42 12.47 11.15
N PRO A 95 8.11 11.36 11.46
CA PRO A 95 9.53 11.07 11.20
C PRO A 95 9.79 10.43 9.84
N VAL A 96 8.74 10.12 9.07
CA VAL A 96 8.85 9.27 7.87
C VAL A 96 9.35 10.07 6.66
N ASN A 97 8.95 11.33 6.54
CA ASN A 97 9.46 12.27 5.53
C ASN A 97 9.34 11.76 4.08
N ILE A 98 8.19 11.21 3.72
CA ILE A 98 7.91 10.71 2.36
C ILE A 98 7.61 11.87 1.42
N SER A 99 8.08 11.80 0.17
CA SER A 99 7.84 12.80 -0.86
C SER A 99 6.44 12.67 -1.48
N ALA A 100 5.90 13.79 -1.96
CA ALA A 100 4.70 13.78 -2.79
C ALA A 100 4.84 12.81 -3.97
N GLY A 101 6.02 12.77 -4.61
CA GLY A 101 6.26 11.88 -5.74
C GLY A 101 6.16 10.40 -5.38
N PHE A 102 6.60 9.96 -4.20
CA PHE A 102 6.40 8.58 -3.75
C PHE A 102 4.91 8.28 -3.50
N ILE A 103 4.17 9.21 -2.86
CA ILE A 103 2.73 9.09 -2.61
C ILE A 103 1.96 8.96 -3.93
N GLU A 104 2.27 9.82 -4.91
CA GLU A 104 1.63 9.83 -6.23
C GLU A 104 1.98 8.58 -7.04
N ALA A 105 3.24 8.13 -7.03
CA ALA A 105 3.66 6.91 -7.72
C ALA A 105 2.94 5.68 -7.16
N GLY A 106 2.82 5.59 -5.82
CA GLY A 106 2.06 4.54 -5.15
C GLY A 106 0.56 4.61 -5.45
N SER A 107 -0.02 5.81 -5.38
CA SER A 107 -1.45 6.02 -5.69
C SER A 107 -1.78 5.58 -7.11
N ARG A 108 -0.93 5.90 -8.09
CA ARG A 108 -1.09 5.49 -9.49
C ARG A 108 -0.95 3.98 -9.66
N ARG A 109 0.00 3.34 -8.98
CA ARG A 109 0.18 1.88 -9.02
C ARG A 109 -1.03 1.13 -8.44
N LEU A 110 -1.62 1.66 -7.38
CA LEU A 110 -2.73 1.01 -6.66
C LEU A 110 -4.10 1.29 -7.28
N ASN A 111 -4.34 2.51 -7.77
CA ASN A 111 -5.66 2.92 -8.26
C ASN A 111 -5.74 3.05 -9.79
N GLY A 112 -4.60 3.13 -10.48
CA GLY A 112 -4.53 3.37 -11.93
C GLY A 112 -4.39 4.85 -12.27
N ASP A 113 -3.81 5.12 -13.44
CA ASP A 113 -3.48 6.48 -13.89
C ASP A 113 -4.72 7.34 -14.13
N ASP A 114 -5.80 6.77 -14.67
CA ASP A 114 -7.01 7.52 -15.03
C ASP A 114 -7.72 8.13 -13.81
N ILE A 115 -7.75 7.40 -12.69
CA ILE A 115 -8.33 7.90 -11.43
C ILE A 115 -7.43 8.98 -10.84
N CYS A 116 -6.12 8.75 -10.82
CA CYS A 116 -5.16 9.72 -10.29
C CYS A 116 -5.13 11.02 -11.10
N ASP A 117 -5.26 10.94 -12.44
CA ASP A 117 -5.37 12.12 -13.30
C ASP A 117 -6.64 12.91 -13.01
N GLN A 118 -7.79 12.23 -12.83
CA GLN A 118 -9.05 12.88 -12.46
C GLN A 118 -9.01 13.51 -11.06
N LEU A 119 -8.26 12.92 -10.12
CA LEU A 119 -8.01 13.49 -8.80
C LEU A 119 -7.02 14.67 -8.81
N GLY A 120 -6.41 14.97 -9.97
CA GLY A 120 -5.42 16.03 -10.09
C GLY A 120 -4.06 15.69 -9.48
N MET A 121 -3.76 14.41 -9.27
CA MET A 121 -2.46 13.96 -8.76
C MET A 121 -1.37 14.14 -9.82
N GLY A 122 -0.17 14.52 -9.40
CA GLY A 122 1.00 14.64 -10.27
C GLY A 122 1.41 13.32 -10.93
N ARG A 123 2.26 13.43 -11.95
CA ARG A 123 2.92 12.31 -12.63
C ARG A 123 4.42 12.36 -12.29
N PRO A 124 4.86 11.69 -11.21
CA PRO A 124 6.22 11.82 -10.72
C PRO A 124 7.24 11.17 -11.65
N GLY A 125 8.50 11.57 -11.50
CA GLY A 125 9.62 10.98 -12.25
C GLY A 125 9.90 9.52 -11.88
N TRP A 126 10.71 8.86 -12.71
CA TRP A 126 11.02 7.42 -12.60
C TRP A 126 11.58 7.00 -11.23
N TYR A 127 12.31 7.89 -10.54
CA TYR A 127 12.89 7.62 -9.22
C TYR A 127 11.83 7.20 -8.20
N HIS A 128 10.69 7.88 -8.17
CA HIS A 128 9.63 7.57 -7.21
C HIS A 128 8.93 6.25 -7.53
N TYR A 129 8.76 5.93 -8.82
CA TYR A 129 8.30 4.60 -9.25
C TYR A 129 9.30 3.50 -8.90
N ALA A 130 10.60 3.76 -9.01
CA ALA A 130 11.65 2.82 -8.57
C ALA A 130 11.56 2.57 -7.06
N CYS A 131 11.40 3.64 -6.26
CA CYS A 131 11.17 3.51 -4.82
C CYS A 131 9.90 2.72 -4.50
N PHE A 132 8.77 3.01 -5.15
CA PHE A 132 7.53 2.25 -4.89
C PHE A 132 7.66 0.77 -5.30
N ASN A 133 8.34 0.46 -6.41
CA ASN A 133 8.64 -0.93 -6.77
C ASN A 133 9.54 -1.61 -5.72
N GLY A 134 10.53 -0.90 -5.20
CA GLY A 134 11.36 -1.39 -4.09
C GLY A 134 10.54 -1.67 -2.82
N HIS A 135 9.57 -0.82 -2.50
CA HIS A 135 8.60 -1.09 -1.44
C HIS A 135 7.80 -2.37 -1.70
N CYS A 136 7.23 -2.53 -2.90
CA CYS A 136 6.50 -3.76 -3.28
C CYS A 136 7.39 -5.01 -3.14
N TRP A 137 8.63 -4.96 -3.59
CA TRP A 137 9.56 -6.10 -3.46
C TRP A 137 9.92 -6.41 -2.01
N LEU A 138 10.12 -5.38 -1.18
CA LEU A 138 10.33 -5.58 0.24
C LEU A 138 9.10 -6.24 0.88
N VAL A 139 7.89 -5.77 0.58
CA VAL A 139 6.65 -6.34 1.09
C VAL A 139 6.46 -7.79 0.65
N VAL A 140 6.72 -8.12 -0.63
CA VAL A 140 6.70 -9.50 -1.12
C VAL A 140 7.74 -10.36 -0.41
N ALA A 141 8.96 -9.85 -0.22
CA ALA A 141 10.01 -10.58 0.48
C ALA A 141 9.64 -10.85 1.94
N LEU A 142 9.05 -9.88 2.64
CA LEU A 142 8.59 -10.02 4.02
C LEU A 142 7.41 -11.01 4.13
N ALA A 143 6.41 -10.90 3.27
CA ALA A 143 5.28 -11.83 3.23
C ALA A 143 5.75 -13.26 2.94
N THR A 144 6.69 -13.41 2.01
CA THR A 144 7.33 -14.70 1.71
C THR A 144 8.07 -15.21 2.95
N ALA A 145 8.92 -14.40 3.57
CA ALA A 145 9.66 -14.79 4.76
C ALA A 145 8.73 -15.22 5.91
N GLN A 146 7.58 -14.55 6.10
CA GLN A 146 6.58 -14.94 7.11
C GLN A 146 6.01 -16.33 6.80
N HIS A 147 5.64 -16.59 5.56
CA HIS A 147 5.07 -17.88 5.17
C HIS A 147 6.08 -19.05 5.29
N TRP A 148 7.35 -18.81 5.00
CA TRP A 148 8.38 -19.86 4.99
C TRP A 148 9.10 -20.07 6.33
N ILE A 149 9.07 -19.09 7.23
CA ILE A 149 9.85 -19.10 8.48
C ILE A 149 8.89 -18.92 9.67
N PRO A 150 8.42 -20.02 10.31
CA PRO A 150 7.44 -19.95 11.40
C PRO A 150 7.90 -19.09 12.61
N SER A 151 9.20 -19.05 12.90
CA SER A 151 9.73 -18.18 13.95
C SER A 151 9.64 -16.70 13.59
N PHE A 152 9.79 -16.35 12.31
CA PHE A 152 9.64 -14.99 11.83
C PHE A 152 8.16 -14.56 11.79
N GLU A 153 7.25 -15.46 11.44
CA GLU A 153 5.81 -15.26 11.57
C GLU A 153 5.42 -14.95 13.02
N ALA A 154 5.79 -15.84 13.96
CA ALA A 154 5.47 -15.66 15.38
C ALA A 154 6.06 -14.36 15.94
N TRP A 155 7.30 -14.05 15.56
CA TRP A 155 7.94 -12.78 15.92
C TRP A 155 7.19 -11.57 15.33
N SER A 156 6.80 -11.63 14.05
CA SER A 156 6.05 -10.55 13.39
C SER A 156 4.71 -10.29 14.06
N ILE A 157 3.97 -11.35 14.41
CA ILE A 157 2.69 -11.24 15.12
C ILE A 157 2.90 -10.57 16.47
N GLN A 158 3.90 -11.02 17.24
CA GLN A 158 4.18 -10.44 18.55
C GLN A 158 4.59 -8.97 18.44
N PHE A 159 5.48 -8.66 17.50
CA PHE A 159 5.92 -7.29 17.22
C PHE A 159 4.75 -6.39 16.86
N CYS A 160 3.88 -6.81 15.92
CA CYS A 160 2.70 -6.05 15.53
C CYS A 160 1.74 -5.83 16.71
N ARG A 161 1.50 -6.86 17.54
CA ARG A 161 0.65 -6.73 18.75
C ARG A 161 1.22 -5.72 19.72
N GLU A 162 2.52 -5.77 20.01
CA GLU A 162 3.18 -4.85 20.92
C GLU A 162 3.18 -3.41 20.37
N VAL A 163 3.54 -3.23 19.11
CA VAL A 163 3.58 -1.91 18.47
C VAL A 163 2.19 -1.29 18.42
N LEU A 164 1.16 -2.03 17.98
CA LEU A 164 -0.21 -1.51 17.94
C LEU A 164 -0.74 -1.21 19.34
N HIS A 165 -0.53 -2.10 20.30
CA HIS A 165 -0.95 -1.87 21.69
C HIS A 165 -0.27 -0.62 22.26
N ASN A 166 1.05 -0.49 22.11
CA ASN A 166 1.78 0.66 22.64
C ASN A 166 1.42 1.95 21.90
N SER A 167 1.23 1.90 20.59
CA SER A 167 0.89 3.08 19.78
C SER A 167 -0.53 3.57 20.06
N ILE A 168 -1.51 2.66 20.16
CA ILE A 168 -2.92 3.02 20.38
C ILE A 168 -3.18 3.32 21.85
N ILE A 169 -2.73 2.48 22.77
CA ILE A 169 -3.06 2.60 24.20
C ILE A 169 -2.13 3.57 24.91
N HIS A 170 -0.82 3.49 24.69
CA HIS A 170 0.17 4.14 25.55
C HIS A 170 0.85 5.37 24.97
N SER A 171 0.74 5.61 23.66
CA SER A 171 1.39 6.78 23.05
C SER A 171 0.74 8.08 23.53
N LYS A 172 1.53 9.16 23.50
CA LYS A 172 1.08 10.52 23.82
C LYS A 172 -0.11 10.95 22.94
N TYR A 173 -0.16 10.46 21.71
CA TYR A 173 -1.20 10.77 20.73
C TYR A 173 -2.32 9.71 20.69
N GLY A 174 -2.22 8.67 21.53
CA GLY A 174 -3.19 7.58 21.64
C GLY A 174 -4.18 7.79 22.79
N LEU A 175 -4.88 6.72 23.17
CA LEU A 175 -5.97 6.75 24.15
C LEU A 175 -5.55 7.25 25.54
N LYS A 176 -4.31 6.97 25.96
CA LYS A 176 -3.78 7.50 27.24
C LYS A 176 -3.56 9.01 27.21
N GLY A 177 -3.34 9.61 26.05
CA GLY A 177 -3.20 11.05 25.87
C GLY A 177 -4.52 11.82 25.77
N GLY A 178 -5.64 11.11 25.58
CA GLY A 178 -6.94 11.70 25.28
C GLY A 178 -7.05 12.12 23.80
N SER A 179 -8.29 12.31 23.32
CA SER A 179 -8.51 12.81 21.95
C SER A 179 -7.97 14.23 21.82
N LEU A 180 -6.96 14.42 20.97
CA LEU A 180 -6.46 15.74 20.57
C LEU A 180 -7.30 16.37 19.44
N LEU A 181 -8.26 15.62 18.90
CA LEU A 181 -9.16 16.11 17.87
C LEU A 181 -10.19 17.03 18.52
N ASP A 182 -9.93 18.33 18.47
CA ASP A 182 -10.98 19.32 18.61
C ASP A 182 -11.94 19.16 17.43
N PHE A 183 -13.15 18.66 17.68
CA PHE A 183 -14.24 18.62 16.69
C PHE A 183 -14.65 20.06 16.33
N LYS A 184 -13.84 20.77 15.52
CA LYS A 184 -14.07 22.20 15.30
C LYS A 184 -13.99 22.66 13.85
N TYR A 185 -13.60 21.80 12.91
CA TYR A 185 -13.63 22.18 11.49
C TYR A 185 -14.66 21.35 10.72
N VAL A 186 -15.70 22.03 10.24
CA VAL A 186 -16.58 21.50 9.18
C VAL A 186 -15.90 21.88 7.86
N PRO A 187 -15.44 20.91 7.05
CA PRO A 187 -14.82 21.22 5.77
C PRO A 187 -15.81 21.95 4.86
N ASP A 188 -15.43 23.13 4.36
CA ASP A 188 -16.22 23.91 3.40
C ASP A 188 -15.93 23.51 1.94
N GLY A 189 -15.15 22.45 1.74
CA GLY A 189 -14.76 21.93 0.44
C GLY A 189 -13.76 22.81 -0.29
N ARG A 190 -13.04 23.70 0.41
CA ARG A 190 -12.00 24.55 -0.16
C ARG A 190 -10.62 24.13 0.33
N ILE A 191 -9.61 24.44 -0.47
CA ILE A 191 -8.20 24.39 -0.03
C ILE A 191 -7.96 25.63 0.82
N THR A 192 -7.54 25.40 2.06
CA THR A 192 -7.41 26.44 3.10
C THR A 192 -5.97 26.89 3.31
N GLY A 193 -4.99 26.09 2.85
CA GLY A 193 -3.57 26.27 3.13
C GLY A 193 -3.14 25.68 4.47
N CYS A 194 -4.09 25.28 5.32
CA CYS A 194 -3.81 24.61 6.60
C CYS A 194 -3.40 23.14 6.46
N GLU A 195 -3.38 22.62 5.23
CA GLU A 195 -3.05 21.21 4.95
C GLU A 195 -1.55 20.98 4.90
N LYS A 196 -0.76 22.05 4.74
CA LYS A 196 0.70 22.00 4.72
C LYS A 196 1.25 21.72 6.11
N ASN A 197 2.34 20.97 6.16
CA ASN A 197 3.15 20.88 7.37
C ASN A 197 3.87 22.23 7.64
N ASP A 198 4.48 22.37 8.82
CA ASP A 198 5.17 23.59 9.26
C ASP A 198 6.47 23.90 8.49
N ARG A 199 6.81 23.17 7.42
CA ARG A 199 8.00 23.46 6.61
C ARG A 199 7.75 24.67 5.70
N LEU A 200 8.81 25.44 5.50
CA LEU A 200 8.78 26.62 4.64
C LEU A 200 8.63 26.22 3.16
N ASP A 201 7.80 26.94 2.42
CA ASP A 201 7.67 26.76 0.97
C ASP A 201 9.05 26.94 0.29
N GLY A 202 9.49 25.92 -0.46
CA GLY A 202 10.80 25.87 -1.13
C GLY A 202 11.90 25.13 -0.38
N ASP A 203 11.62 24.67 0.85
CA ASP A 203 12.51 23.77 1.58
C ASP A 203 12.50 22.38 0.93
N HIS A 204 13.52 22.08 0.14
CA HIS A 204 13.64 20.83 -0.59
C HIS A 204 14.45 19.82 0.22
N MET A 205 13.80 18.74 0.67
CA MET A 205 14.55 17.58 1.16
C MET A 205 15.24 16.87 0.02
N TRP A 206 16.53 16.62 0.22
CA TRP A 206 17.31 15.75 -0.63
C TRP A 206 16.91 14.29 -0.41
N PHE A 207 17.16 13.44 -1.41
CA PHE A 207 16.77 12.02 -1.36
C PHE A 207 17.39 11.26 -0.16
N TYR A 208 18.56 11.68 0.34
CA TYR A 208 19.21 11.06 1.51
C TYR A 208 18.58 11.49 2.85
N GLU A 209 17.82 12.57 2.87
CA GLU A 209 17.03 13.01 4.04
C GLU A 209 15.70 12.24 4.15
N ARG A 210 15.42 11.38 3.17
CA ARG A 210 14.26 10.50 3.08
C ARG A 210 14.72 9.04 3.24
N PRO A 211 15.08 8.61 4.47
CA PRO A 211 15.74 7.32 4.69
C PRO A 211 14.90 6.14 4.20
N LEU A 212 13.57 6.24 4.29
CA LEU A 212 12.67 5.18 3.84
C LEU A 212 12.64 5.05 2.31
N GLU A 213 12.59 6.17 1.57
CA GLU A 213 12.68 6.15 0.11
C GLU A 213 14.06 5.66 -0.36
N LEU A 214 15.13 6.10 0.31
CA LEU A 214 16.48 5.62 0.02
C LEU A 214 16.59 4.10 0.22
N LEU A 215 16.04 3.58 1.32
CA LEU A 215 15.97 2.13 1.56
C LEU A 215 15.24 1.41 0.43
N TYR A 216 14.08 1.91 0.02
CA TYR A 216 13.32 1.29 -1.06
C TYR A 216 14.05 1.36 -2.40
N PHE A 217 14.73 2.47 -2.68
CA PHE A 217 15.56 2.59 -3.87
C PHE A 217 16.71 1.58 -3.86
N ILE A 218 17.37 1.36 -2.71
CA ILE A 218 18.40 0.33 -2.55
C ILE A 218 17.83 -1.07 -2.80
N VAL A 219 16.65 -1.38 -2.26
CA VAL A 219 15.95 -2.66 -2.52
C VAL A 219 15.67 -2.83 -4.01
N PHE A 220 15.22 -1.79 -4.69
CA PHE A 220 15.00 -1.81 -6.13
C PHE A 220 16.30 -2.05 -6.92
N CYS A 221 17.38 -1.32 -6.63
CA CYS A 221 18.66 -1.55 -7.29
C CYS A 221 19.19 -2.98 -7.04
N GLY A 222 19.09 -3.47 -5.80
CA GLY A 222 19.49 -4.83 -5.42
C GLY A 222 18.72 -5.90 -6.19
N GLY A 223 17.38 -5.76 -6.29
CA GLY A 223 16.57 -6.72 -7.05
C GLY A 223 16.83 -6.67 -8.56
N CYS A 224 17.09 -5.48 -9.14
CA CYS A 224 17.52 -5.37 -10.55
C CYS A 224 18.85 -6.09 -10.79
N LEU A 225 19.83 -5.91 -9.91
CA LEU A 225 21.13 -6.61 -10.00
C LEU A 225 20.96 -8.13 -9.88
N ALA A 226 20.11 -8.60 -8.96
CA ALA A 226 19.81 -10.03 -8.81
C ALA A 226 19.18 -10.62 -10.08
N MET A 227 18.23 -9.92 -10.70
CA MET A 227 17.61 -10.34 -11.96
C MET A 227 18.63 -10.40 -13.11
N ILE A 228 19.47 -9.38 -13.27
CA ILE A 228 20.52 -9.34 -14.31
C ILE A 228 21.54 -10.47 -14.11
N GLY A 229 21.96 -10.71 -12.87
CA GLY A 229 22.86 -11.80 -12.52
C GLY A 229 22.26 -13.17 -12.85
N SER A 230 20.99 -13.40 -12.48
CA SER A 230 20.30 -14.65 -12.78
C SER A 230 20.12 -14.88 -14.29
N ALA A 231 19.78 -13.84 -15.05
CA ALA A 231 19.67 -13.90 -16.50
C ALA A 231 21.02 -14.20 -17.17
N SER A 232 22.10 -13.63 -16.65
CA SER A 232 23.47 -13.86 -17.15
C SER A 232 23.91 -15.30 -16.89
N ILE A 233 23.65 -15.85 -15.70
CA ILE A 233 23.92 -17.25 -15.37
C ILE A 233 23.09 -18.18 -16.29
N ALA A 234 21.79 -17.91 -16.46
CA ALA A 234 20.93 -18.69 -17.33
C ALA A 234 21.40 -18.66 -18.79
N ALA A 235 21.80 -17.50 -19.31
CA ALA A 235 22.35 -17.35 -20.65
C ALA A 235 23.67 -18.12 -20.80
N CYS A 236 24.57 -18.05 -19.81
CA CYS A 236 25.82 -18.83 -19.81
C CYS A 236 25.55 -20.34 -19.80
N LEU A 237 24.57 -20.81 -19.03
CA LEU A 237 24.17 -22.23 -19.03
C LEU A 237 23.62 -22.63 -20.40
N LEU A 238 22.67 -21.88 -20.95
CA LEU A 238 22.09 -22.17 -22.27
C LEU A 238 23.16 -22.18 -23.38
N LEU A 239 24.02 -21.18 -23.41
CA LEU A 239 25.13 -21.07 -24.38
C LEU A 239 26.25 -22.09 -24.13
N GLY A 240 26.41 -22.60 -22.91
CA GLY A 240 27.34 -23.68 -22.55
C GLY A 240 26.81 -25.09 -22.83
N PHE A 241 25.49 -25.26 -23.01
CA PHE A 241 24.87 -26.50 -23.47
C PHE A 241 24.86 -26.63 -25.00
N VAL A 242 24.74 -25.52 -25.75
CA VAL A 242 24.81 -25.49 -27.23
C VAL A 242 26.10 -26.10 -27.86
N PRO A 243 27.31 -25.97 -27.28
CA PRO A 243 28.54 -26.49 -27.90
C PRO A 243 28.61 -28.02 -27.90
N TYR A 244 27.95 -28.68 -26.94
CA TYR A 244 27.99 -30.14 -26.82
C TYR A 244 26.97 -30.85 -27.71
N SER A 245 25.82 -30.22 -28.00
CA SER A 245 24.79 -30.81 -28.86
C SER A 245 25.22 -30.86 -30.33
N VAL A 246 26.01 -29.89 -30.80
CA VAL A 246 26.52 -29.87 -32.19
C VAL A 246 27.67 -30.87 -32.38
N ALA A 247 28.51 -31.10 -31.36
CA ALA A 247 29.59 -32.10 -31.42
C ALA A 247 29.08 -33.54 -31.49
N LEU A 248 27.94 -33.86 -30.85
CA LEU A 248 27.33 -35.20 -30.89
C LEU A 248 26.58 -35.50 -32.20
N LEU A 249 26.12 -34.49 -32.93
CA LEU A 249 25.45 -34.64 -34.23
C LEU A 249 26.41 -34.67 -35.43
N GLY A 250 27.69 -34.32 -35.23
CA GLY A 250 28.75 -34.37 -36.25
C GLY A 250 29.58 -35.66 -36.28
N MET A 251 29.24 -36.66 -35.44
CA MET A 251 29.89 -37.98 -35.44
C MET A 251 28.97 -39.05 -36.06
N LYS A 252 28.75 -38.98 -37.37
CA LYS A 252 28.34 -40.11 -38.22
C LYS A 252 28.98 -40.00 -39.59
#